data_AF-A0A954Z5P2-F1
#
_entry.id   AF-A0A954Z5P2-F1
#
_cell.length_a   1.000
_cell.length_b   1.000
_cell.length_c   1.000
_cell.angle_alpha   90.00
_cell.angle_beta   90.00
_cell.angle_gamma   90.00
#
_symmetry.space_group_name_H-M   'P 1'
#
loop_
_entity.id
_entity.type
_entity.pdbx_description
1 polymer ?
#
loop_
_entity_poly.entity_id
_entity_poly.type
_entity_poly.pdbx_seq_one_letter_code
_entity_poly.pdbx_strand_id
1 'polypeptide(L)'
;MAPEQLVGGGVCSPVGADVYALGVLLFEVLTGRTPVEGDSCVEVIDNLRNHPPRNLRSVDPSLPVDLDTICGRCLAHDASERFPTSGELHEELERFLHNQPLKSRPWTWRDRLRRWLYRPERIAQAGWFAVLYQALALCWTILVLLVDFALGLPENGLTWSVARDLAVIAATGSIPIVMLGLRTTKGGRLAFAMNLALTTLMMVFVGYSSLGPTTVFAEFYPTPHSKVAAYTGLLLGSTIEAALYWLAVPAWRRSRR
;
A
#
# COMPACT_ATOMS: atom_id res chain seq x y z
N MET A 1 -0.36 -40.84 -4.67
CA MET A 1 0.84 -41.52 -4.17
C MET A 1 2.04 -40.62 -4.44
N ALA A 2 3.07 -40.66 -3.60
CA ALA A 2 4.31 -39.94 -3.86
C ALA A 2 5.17 -40.71 -4.90
N PRO A 3 5.98 -40.04 -5.74
CA PRO A 3 6.76 -40.67 -6.80
C PRO A 3 7.64 -41.83 -6.31
N GLU A 4 8.29 -41.69 -5.16
CA GLU A 4 9.15 -42.70 -4.56
C GLU A 4 8.41 -43.97 -4.15
N GLN A 5 7.10 -43.89 -3.85
CA GLN A 5 6.28 -45.06 -3.51
C GLN A 5 5.98 -45.93 -4.74
N LEU A 6 6.15 -45.39 -5.95
CA LEU A 6 5.97 -46.13 -7.19
C LEU A 6 7.21 -46.94 -7.58
N VAL A 7 8.39 -46.54 -7.11
CA VAL A 7 9.67 -47.20 -7.41
C VAL A 7 9.90 -48.27 -6.34
N GLY A 8 9.42 -49.50 -6.61
CA GLY A 8 9.57 -50.61 -5.67
C GLY A 8 11.04 -50.83 -5.26
N GLY A 9 11.30 -50.94 -3.95
CA GLY A 9 12.60 -51.35 -3.39
C GLY A 9 13.45 -50.27 -2.71
N GLY A 10 12.99 -49.01 -2.64
CA GLY A 10 13.70 -47.92 -1.94
C GLY A 10 13.25 -47.66 -0.50
N VAL A 11 14.13 -47.07 0.32
CA VAL A 11 13.76 -46.48 1.62
C VAL A 11 12.83 -45.29 1.35
N CYS A 12 11.53 -45.50 1.48
CA CYS A 12 10.55 -44.42 1.42
C CYS A 12 10.61 -43.62 2.71
N SER A 13 10.78 -42.30 2.62
CA SER A 13 10.54 -41.41 3.76
C SER A 13 9.03 -41.34 4.01
N PRO A 14 8.48 -41.93 5.10
CA PRO A 14 7.03 -41.91 5.33
C PRO A 14 6.54 -40.47 5.47
N VAL A 15 7.33 -39.65 6.16
CA VAL A 15 7.06 -38.21 6.34
C VAL A 15 7.09 -37.46 5.02
N GLY A 16 8.07 -37.74 4.16
CA GLY A 16 8.16 -37.10 2.84
C GLY A 16 6.99 -37.45 1.91
N ALA A 17 6.48 -38.68 2.00
CA ALA A 17 5.31 -39.13 1.26
C ALA A 17 4.02 -38.44 1.77
N ASP A 18 3.86 -38.29 3.10
CA ASP A 18 2.73 -37.57 3.69
C ASP A 18 2.76 -36.07 3.33
N VAL A 19 3.93 -35.43 3.35
CA VAL A 19 4.10 -34.04 2.91
C VAL A 19 3.72 -33.88 1.42
N TYR A 20 4.08 -34.84 0.58
CA TYR A 20 3.68 -34.85 -0.82
C TYR A 20 2.16 -34.97 -0.97
N ALA A 21 1.53 -35.90 -0.24
CA ALA A 21 0.08 -36.08 -0.25
C ALA A 21 -0.67 -34.82 0.22
N LEU A 22 -0.17 -34.14 1.26
CA LEU A 22 -0.69 -32.85 1.70
C LEU A 22 -0.50 -31.76 0.63
N GLY A 23 0.63 -31.77 -0.10
CA GLY A 23 0.86 -30.88 -1.24
C GLY A 23 -0.16 -31.08 -2.37
N VAL A 24 -0.46 -32.34 -2.71
CA VAL A 24 -1.48 -32.71 -3.70
C VAL A 24 -2.86 -32.23 -3.24
N LEU A 25 -3.24 -32.50 -1.98
CA LEU A 25 -4.51 -32.06 -1.41
C LEU A 25 -4.63 -30.53 -1.42
N LEU A 26 -3.58 -29.81 -1.02
CA LEU A 26 -3.55 -28.35 -1.06
C LEU A 26 -3.74 -27.84 -2.49
N PHE A 27 -3.06 -28.45 -3.46
CA PHE A 27 -3.20 -28.10 -4.87
C PHE A 27 -4.65 -28.27 -5.36
N GLU A 28 -5.26 -29.40 -5.02
CA GLU A 28 -6.61 -29.74 -5.43
C GLU A 28 -7.68 -28.87 -4.77
N VAL A 29 -7.55 -28.58 -3.48
CA VAL A 29 -8.48 -27.69 -2.77
C VAL A 29 -8.46 -26.27 -3.35
N LEU A 30 -7.30 -25.79 -3.81
CA LEU A 30 -7.15 -24.44 -4.35
C LEU A 30 -7.56 -24.32 -5.82
N THR A 31 -7.37 -25.37 -6.61
CA THR A 31 -7.54 -25.32 -8.08
C THR A 31 -8.70 -26.16 -8.60
N GLY A 32 -9.23 -27.08 -7.79
CA GLY A 32 -10.20 -28.10 -8.20
C GLY A 32 -9.63 -29.15 -9.15
N ARG A 33 -8.29 -29.22 -9.31
CA ARG A 33 -7.60 -30.15 -10.21
C ARG A 33 -6.45 -30.81 -9.48
N THR A 34 -5.99 -31.97 -9.97
CA THR A 34 -4.78 -32.60 -9.44
C THR A 34 -3.52 -31.99 -10.10
N PRO A 35 -2.37 -31.98 -9.40
CA PRO A 35 -1.13 -31.42 -9.93
C PRO A 35 -0.54 -32.25 -11.09
N VAL A 36 -0.89 -33.53 -11.16
CA VAL A 36 -0.61 -34.45 -12.26
C VAL A 36 -1.94 -34.99 -12.79
N GLU A 37 -2.13 -34.90 -14.10
CA GLU A 37 -3.33 -35.37 -14.81
C GLU A 37 -2.95 -36.49 -15.79
N GLY A 38 -3.94 -37.26 -16.23
CA GLY A 38 -3.80 -38.31 -17.25
C GLY A 38 -5.15 -38.99 -17.49
N ASP A 39 -5.35 -39.55 -18.69
CA ASP A 39 -6.61 -40.16 -19.11
C ASP A 39 -6.75 -41.61 -18.61
N SER A 40 -5.65 -42.18 -18.09
CA SER A 40 -5.62 -43.51 -17.48
C SER A 40 -4.68 -43.57 -16.27
N CYS A 41 -4.90 -44.55 -15.38
CA CYS A 41 -4.01 -44.76 -14.22
C CYS A 41 -2.54 -44.96 -14.64
N VAL A 42 -2.31 -45.62 -15.77
CA VAL A 42 -0.95 -45.88 -16.29
C VAL A 42 -0.29 -44.57 -16.71
N GLU A 43 -1.02 -43.70 -17.40
CA GLU A 43 -0.54 -42.39 -17.82
C GLU A 43 -0.26 -41.47 -16.64
N VAL A 44 -1.14 -41.46 -15.62
CA VAL A 44 -0.90 -40.67 -14.40
C VAL A 44 0.38 -41.14 -13.68
N ILE A 45 0.63 -42.45 -13.63
CA ILE A 45 1.86 -43.01 -13.04
C ILE A 45 3.09 -42.62 -13.86
N ASP A 46 3.00 -42.65 -15.19
CA ASP A 46 4.10 -42.25 -16.07
C ASP A 46 4.41 -40.76 -15.95
N ASN A 47 3.36 -39.92 -15.98
CA ASN A 47 3.47 -38.47 -15.80
C ASN A 47 4.05 -38.12 -14.43
N LEU A 48 3.64 -38.82 -13.37
CA LEU A 48 4.16 -38.61 -12.02
C LEU A 48 5.65 -38.94 -11.89
N ARG A 49 6.18 -39.88 -12.70
CA ARG A 49 7.60 -40.28 -12.70
C ARG A 49 8.48 -39.39 -13.58
N ASN A 50 7.96 -39.00 -14.74
CA ASN A 50 8.79 -38.40 -15.80
C ASN A 50 8.63 -36.89 -15.91
N HIS A 51 7.56 -36.32 -15.35
CA HIS A 51 7.23 -34.91 -15.49
C HIS A 51 7.09 -34.22 -14.13
N PRO A 52 7.61 -32.98 -13.99
CA PRO A 52 7.39 -32.22 -12.79
C PRO A 52 5.89 -31.88 -12.65
N PRO A 53 5.35 -31.87 -11.42
CA PRO A 53 3.96 -31.47 -11.19
C PRO A 53 3.72 -30.03 -11.62
N ARG A 54 2.48 -29.73 -12.02
CA ARG A 54 2.10 -28.36 -12.39
C ARG A 54 2.20 -27.43 -11.19
N ASN A 55 2.59 -26.18 -11.45
CA ASN A 55 2.60 -25.12 -10.43
C ASN A 55 1.19 -24.55 -10.25
N LEU A 56 0.83 -24.14 -9.02
CA LEU A 56 -0.49 -23.57 -8.69
C LEU A 56 -0.82 -22.39 -9.61
N ARG A 57 0.16 -21.50 -9.81
CA ARG A 57 -0.03 -20.27 -10.60
C ARG A 57 -0.05 -20.48 -12.11
N SER A 58 0.29 -21.68 -12.58
CA SER A 58 0.06 -22.06 -13.98
C SER A 58 -1.43 -22.35 -14.25
N VAL A 59 -2.17 -22.77 -13.23
CA VAL A 59 -3.62 -23.02 -13.30
C VAL A 59 -4.41 -21.75 -12.98
N ASP A 60 -4.07 -21.07 -11.88
CA ASP A 60 -4.67 -19.79 -11.51
C ASP A 60 -3.59 -18.74 -11.18
N PRO A 61 -3.28 -17.82 -12.10
CA PRO A 61 -2.30 -16.76 -11.89
C PRO A 61 -2.65 -15.79 -10.75
N SER A 62 -3.91 -15.75 -10.31
CA SER A 62 -4.41 -14.89 -9.24
C SER A 62 -3.99 -15.37 -7.84
N LEU A 63 -3.62 -16.65 -7.72
CA LEU A 63 -3.16 -17.23 -6.46
C LEU A 63 -1.85 -16.58 -5.97
N PRO A 64 -1.67 -16.45 -4.64
CA PRO A 64 -0.45 -15.88 -4.07
C PRO A 64 0.81 -16.68 -4.42
N VAL A 65 1.88 -15.98 -4.81
CA VAL A 65 3.19 -16.57 -5.12
C VAL A 65 3.79 -17.35 -3.94
N ASP A 66 3.52 -16.90 -2.73
CA ASP A 66 3.99 -17.57 -1.52
C ASP A 66 3.34 -18.96 -1.37
N LEU A 67 2.05 -19.08 -1.73
CA LEU A 67 1.33 -20.35 -1.68
C LEU A 67 1.80 -21.33 -2.77
N ASP A 68 2.09 -20.80 -3.97
CA ASP A 68 2.76 -21.53 -5.06
C ASP A 68 4.13 -22.08 -4.64
N THR A 69 4.90 -21.29 -3.88
CA THR A 69 6.21 -21.71 -3.35
C THR A 69 6.06 -22.85 -2.33
N ILE A 70 5.11 -22.75 -1.40
CA ILE A 70 4.86 -23.79 -0.40
C ILE A 70 4.41 -25.09 -1.09
N CYS A 71 3.41 -24.99 -1.97
CA CYS A 71 2.86 -26.15 -2.68
C CYS A 71 3.92 -26.81 -3.59
N GLY A 72 4.68 -26.02 -4.35
CA GLY A 72 5.77 -26.52 -5.19
C GLY A 72 6.84 -27.26 -4.38
N ARG A 73 7.19 -26.76 -3.19
CA ARG A 73 8.13 -27.46 -2.30
C ARG A 73 7.56 -28.77 -1.74
N CYS A 74 6.28 -28.83 -1.38
CA CYS A 74 5.64 -30.10 -1.00
C CYS A 74 5.64 -31.12 -2.14
N LEU A 75 5.45 -30.64 -3.37
CA LEU A 75 5.35 -31.45 -4.59
C LEU A 75 6.70 -31.73 -5.27
N ALA A 76 7.83 -31.38 -4.63
CA ALA A 76 9.14 -31.67 -5.20
C ALA A 76 9.31 -33.17 -5.48
N HIS A 77 9.91 -33.52 -6.62
CA HIS A 77 10.03 -34.91 -7.03
C HIS A 77 10.95 -35.69 -6.06
N ASP A 78 12.09 -35.11 -5.69
CA ASP A 78 12.96 -35.65 -4.62
C ASP A 78 12.36 -35.35 -3.24
N ALA A 79 12.22 -36.39 -2.41
CA ALA A 79 11.76 -36.27 -1.03
C ALA A 79 12.70 -35.41 -0.16
N SER A 80 13.98 -35.28 -0.51
CA SER A 80 14.96 -34.46 0.22
C SER A 80 14.74 -32.95 0.07
N GLU A 81 14.11 -32.52 -1.01
CA GLU A 81 13.80 -31.11 -1.30
C GLU A 81 12.50 -30.64 -0.62
N ARG A 82 11.68 -31.59 -0.17
CA ARG A 82 10.41 -31.34 0.52
C ARG A 82 10.64 -30.81 1.94
N PHE A 83 9.56 -30.53 2.66
CA PHE A 83 9.66 -30.22 4.08
C PHE A 83 10.09 -31.47 4.86
N PRO A 84 11.19 -31.41 5.65
CA PRO A 84 11.68 -32.54 6.42
C PRO A 84 10.68 -33.08 7.43
N THR A 85 9.79 -32.22 7.93
CA THR A 85 8.74 -32.56 8.90
C THR A 85 7.43 -31.85 8.57
N SER A 86 6.31 -32.41 9.02
CA SER A 86 5.01 -31.73 8.97
C SER A 86 4.99 -30.45 9.81
N GLY A 87 5.79 -30.39 10.88
CA GLY A 87 5.97 -29.19 11.69
C GLY A 87 6.56 -28.03 10.90
N GLU A 88 7.57 -28.28 10.05
CA GLU A 88 8.14 -27.23 9.19
C GLU A 88 7.16 -26.74 8.12
N LEU A 89 6.35 -27.63 7.54
CA LEU A 89 5.26 -27.24 6.65
C LEU A 89 4.22 -26.38 7.38
N HIS A 90 3.83 -26.78 8.60
CA HIS A 90 2.91 -26.03 9.43
C HIS A 90 3.43 -24.63 9.75
N GLU A 91 4.70 -24.50 10.18
CA GLU A 91 5.33 -23.20 10.45
C GLU A 91 5.35 -22.29 9.22
N GLU A 92 5.60 -22.84 8.04
CA GLU A 92 5.65 -22.09 6.79
C GLU A 92 4.25 -21.61 6.38
N LEU A 93 3.22 -22.45 6.55
CA LEU A 93 1.81 -22.06 6.35
C LEU A 93 1.36 -21.01 7.37
N GLU A 94 1.75 -21.13 8.63
CA GLU A 94 1.49 -20.13 9.67
C GLU A 94 2.11 -18.78 9.31
N ARG A 95 3.34 -18.75 8.81
CA ARG A 95 3.98 -17.53 8.29
C ARG A 95 3.17 -16.93 7.15
N PHE A 96 2.70 -17.76 6.22
CA PHE A 96 1.85 -17.29 5.12
C PHE A 96 0.54 -16.65 5.63
N LEU A 97 -0.17 -17.32 6.54
CA LEU A 97 -1.42 -16.84 7.13
C LEU A 97 -1.24 -15.53 7.89
N HIS A 98 -0.14 -15.41 8.64
CA HIS A 98 0.23 -14.19 9.37
C HIS A 98 0.88 -13.12 8.48
N ASN A 99 0.92 -13.32 7.16
CA ASN A 99 1.51 -12.39 6.19
C ASN A 99 2.96 -12.04 6.57
N GLN A 100 3.74 -13.05 6.93
CA GLN A 100 5.17 -12.99 7.26
C GLN A 100 6.04 -13.55 6.11
N PRO A 101 7.34 -13.23 6.06
CA PRO A 101 8.24 -13.84 5.09
C PRO A 101 8.37 -15.34 5.33
N LEU A 102 8.23 -16.09 4.23
CA LEU A 102 8.50 -17.52 4.17
C LEU A 102 9.99 -17.79 4.40
N LYS A 103 10.34 -18.92 5.03
CA LYS A 103 11.74 -19.37 5.12
C LYS A 103 12.25 -19.75 3.73
N SER A 104 11.41 -20.41 2.94
CA SER A 104 11.68 -20.80 1.55
C SER A 104 11.78 -19.61 0.59
N ARG A 105 11.14 -18.48 0.92
CA ARG A 105 11.14 -17.27 0.10
C ARG A 105 11.14 -16.00 0.95
N PRO A 106 12.32 -15.52 1.38
CA PRO A 106 12.41 -14.28 2.12
C PRO A 106 11.95 -13.10 1.24
N TRP A 107 11.30 -12.13 1.85
CA TRP A 107 10.81 -10.97 1.10
C TRP A 107 11.94 -10.10 0.57
N THR A 108 11.81 -9.74 -0.70
CA THR A 108 12.61 -8.66 -1.28
C THR A 108 12.15 -7.30 -0.74
N TRP A 109 12.99 -6.27 -0.91
CA TRP A 109 12.60 -4.89 -0.56
C TRP A 109 11.35 -4.44 -1.34
N ARG A 110 11.16 -4.92 -2.58
CA ARG A 110 9.98 -4.64 -3.41
C ARG A 110 8.72 -5.25 -2.80
N ASP A 111 8.81 -6.48 -2.30
CA ASP A 111 7.68 -7.14 -1.61
C ASP A 111 7.32 -6.40 -0.33
N ARG A 112 8.31 -5.97 0.46
CA ARG A 112 8.10 -5.14 1.66
C ARG A 112 7.40 -3.84 1.32
N LEU A 113 7.91 -3.10 0.33
CA LEU A 113 7.33 -1.83 -0.10
C LEU A 113 5.90 -2.01 -0.60
N ARG A 114 5.66 -3.03 -1.44
CA ARG A 114 4.31 -3.36 -1.91
C ARG A 114 3.40 -3.65 -0.72
N ARG A 115 3.72 -4.61 0.16
CA ARG A 115 2.87 -4.93 1.32
C ARG A 115 2.63 -3.71 2.21
N TRP A 116 3.61 -2.83 2.37
CA TRP A 116 3.49 -1.57 3.11
C TRP A 116 2.50 -0.59 2.48
N LEU A 117 2.52 -0.43 1.14
CA LEU A 117 1.62 0.44 0.37
C LEU A 117 0.16 -0.05 0.36
N TYR A 118 -0.04 -1.37 0.43
CA TYR A 118 -1.37 -1.98 0.41
C TYR A 118 -2.01 -2.12 1.80
N ARG A 119 -1.38 -1.61 2.88
CA ARG A 119 -1.99 -1.64 4.23
C ARG A 119 -3.15 -0.64 4.32
N PRO A 120 -4.31 -1.04 4.87
CA PRO A 120 -5.47 -0.15 5.00
C PRO A 120 -5.20 1.06 5.90
N GLU A 121 -4.28 0.93 6.87
CA GLU A 121 -3.85 2.03 7.75
C GLU A 121 -3.36 3.27 6.98
N ARG A 122 -2.83 3.10 5.75
CA ARG A 122 -2.30 4.20 4.94
C ARG A 122 -3.37 5.23 4.58
N ILE A 123 -4.62 4.79 4.39
CA ILE A 123 -5.76 5.66 4.10
C ILE A 123 -6.03 6.56 5.31
N ALA A 124 -6.09 5.97 6.50
CA ALA A 124 -6.34 6.71 7.74
C ALA A 124 -5.17 7.64 8.10
N GLN A 125 -3.93 7.21 7.88
CA GLN A 125 -2.75 8.04 8.12
C GLN A 125 -2.71 9.27 7.22
N ALA A 126 -3.04 9.13 5.92
CA ALA A 126 -3.16 10.28 5.01
C ALA A 126 -4.27 11.25 5.47
N GLY A 127 -5.41 10.71 5.94
CA GLY A 127 -6.49 11.48 6.54
C GLY A 127 -6.06 12.29 7.76
N TRP A 128 -5.40 11.64 8.74
CA TRP A 128 -4.92 12.31 9.94
C TRP A 128 -3.83 13.33 9.67
N PHE A 129 -2.92 13.04 8.75
CA PHE A 129 -1.88 13.99 8.36
C PHE A 129 -2.50 15.27 7.77
N ALA A 130 -3.48 15.13 6.87
CA ALA A 130 -4.21 16.28 6.32
C ALA A 130 -4.85 17.12 7.42
N VAL A 131 -5.56 16.48 8.35
CA VAL A 131 -6.20 17.18 9.47
C VAL A 131 -5.17 17.94 10.31
N LEU A 132 -4.06 17.28 10.68
CA LEU A 132 -3.02 17.89 11.51
C LEU A 132 -2.33 19.04 10.79
N TYR A 133 -1.92 18.83 9.53
CA TYR A 133 -1.25 19.85 8.73
C TYR A 133 -2.13 21.09 8.54
N GLN A 134 -3.40 20.90 8.19
CA GLN A 134 -4.33 22.01 8.00
C GLN A 134 -4.65 22.71 9.33
N ALA A 135 -4.75 21.98 10.45
CA ALA A 135 -4.92 22.59 11.77
C ALA A 135 -3.72 23.48 12.15
N LEU A 136 -2.49 23.02 11.89
CA LEU A 136 -1.27 23.79 12.11
C LEU A 136 -1.21 25.01 11.19
N ALA A 137 -1.56 24.86 9.91
CA ALA A 137 -1.59 25.96 8.95
C ALA A 137 -2.62 27.04 9.35
N LEU A 138 -3.81 26.63 9.80
CA LEU A 138 -4.83 27.54 10.32
C LEU A 138 -4.38 28.21 11.62
N CYS A 139 -3.77 27.47 12.55
CA CYS A 139 -3.22 28.03 13.79
C CYS A 139 -2.15 29.08 13.51
N TRP A 140 -1.22 28.78 12.59
CA TRP A 140 -0.22 29.73 12.11
C TRP A 140 -0.86 30.99 11.51
N THR A 141 -1.89 30.83 10.68
CA THR A 141 -2.61 31.96 10.07
C THR A 141 -3.27 32.85 11.12
N ILE A 142 -3.93 32.24 12.12
CA ILE A 142 -4.55 32.97 13.23
C ILE A 142 -3.48 33.70 14.04
N LEU A 143 -2.34 33.07 14.33
CA LEU A 143 -1.24 33.68 15.07
C LEU A 143 -0.70 34.92 14.35
N VAL A 144 -0.47 34.84 13.03
CA VAL A 144 0.00 35.99 12.23
C VAL A 144 -1.00 37.14 12.32
N LEU A 145 -2.30 36.86 12.14
CA LEU A 145 -3.34 37.89 12.24
C LEU A 145 -3.40 38.53 13.64
N LEU A 146 -3.23 37.75 14.71
CA LEU A 146 -3.20 38.27 16.07
C LEU A 146 -1.96 39.13 16.33
N VAL A 147 -0.80 38.73 15.81
CA VAL A 147 0.45 39.51 15.92
C VAL A 147 0.32 40.82 15.17
N ASP A 148 -0.20 40.81 13.94
CA ASP A 148 -0.42 42.02 13.14
C ASP A 148 -1.36 42.99 13.87
N PHE A 149 -2.48 42.47 14.40
CA PHE A 149 -3.43 43.24 15.21
C PHE A 149 -2.79 43.82 16.48
N ALA A 150 -1.98 43.05 17.20
CA ALA A 150 -1.33 43.49 18.44
C ALA A 150 -0.21 44.52 18.21
N LEU A 151 0.50 44.42 17.08
CA LEU A 151 1.56 45.36 16.69
C LEU A 151 1.03 46.62 16.01
N GLY A 152 -0.27 46.70 15.72
CA GLY A 152 -0.86 47.84 15.02
C GLY A 152 -0.41 47.97 13.56
N LEU A 153 0.07 46.88 12.96
CA LEU A 153 0.35 46.79 11.52
C LEU A 153 -0.94 46.37 10.81
N PRO A 154 -1.38 46.96 9.67
CA PRO A 154 -1.15 48.27 9.05
C PRO A 154 -2.33 49.26 9.16
N GLU A 155 -2.01 50.55 8.96
CA GLU A 155 -2.90 51.65 8.56
C GLU A 155 -3.53 51.39 7.17
N ASN A 156 -4.75 51.87 6.92
CA ASN A 156 -5.39 51.99 5.59
C ASN A 156 -5.89 50.70 4.90
N GLY A 157 -6.65 49.83 5.59
CA GLY A 157 -7.47 48.79 4.93
C GLY A 157 -6.72 47.55 4.39
N LEU A 158 -5.39 47.60 4.34
CA LEU A 158 -4.51 46.51 3.87
C LEU A 158 -4.60 45.26 4.77
N THR A 159 -4.72 45.42 6.09
CA THR A 159 -4.98 44.33 7.06
C THR A 159 -6.27 43.59 6.73
N TRP A 160 -7.32 44.34 6.39
CA TRP A 160 -8.64 43.78 6.16
C TRP A 160 -8.71 43.00 4.84
N SER A 161 -8.03 43.47 3.79
CA SER A 161 -7.88 42.70 2.54
C SER A 161 -7.10 41.40 2.75
N VAL A 162 -5.99 41.44 3.52
CA VAL A 162 -5.20 40.24 3.83
C VAL A 162 -6.01 39.25 4.66
N ALA A 163 -6.68 39.73 5.70
CA ALA A 163 -7.54 38.90 6.54
C ALA A 163 -8.68 38.26 5.74
N ARG A 164 -9.30 39.02 4.83
CA ARG A 164 -10.34 38.51 3.92
C ARG A 164 -9.79 37.43 2.99
N ASP A 165 -8.65 37.67 2.35
CA ASP A 165 -8.09 36.73 1.38
C ASP A 165 -7.62 35.44 2.06
N LEU A 166 -7.02 35.53 3.26
CA LEU A 166 -6.69 34.38 4.09
C LEU A 166 -7.94 33.62 4.57
N ALA A 167 -9.01 34.34 4.95
CA ALA A 167 -10.28 33.72 5.33
C ALA A 167 -10.94 32.96 4.17
N VAL A 168 -10.86 33.50 2.95
CA VAL A 168 -11.33 32.82 1.74
C VAL A 168 -10.51 31.55 1.50
N ILE A 169 -9.17 31.64 1.54
CA ILE A 169 -8.28 30.46 1.36
C ILE A 169 -8.57 29.38 2.42
N ALA A 170 -8.74 29.77 3.68
CA ALA A 170 -9.09 28.86 4.77
C ALA A 170 -10.46 28.20 4.53
N ALA A 171 -11.47 28.96 4.10
CA ALA A 171 -12.83 28.47 3.86
C ALA A 171 -12.94 27.57 2.62
N THR A 172 -12.21 27.87 1.55
CA THR A 172 -12.30 27.12 0.28
C THR A 172 -11.28 25.99 0.17
N GLY A 173 -10.17 26.04 0.91
CA GLY A 173 -9.11 25.04 0.91
C GLY A 173 -9.08 24.21 2.19
N SER A 174 -8.65 24.83 3.29
CA SER A 174 -8.31 24.12 4.54
C SER A 174 -9.52 23.44 5.18
N ILE A 175 -10.66 24.11 5.33
CA ILE A 175 -11.85 23.53 5.98
C ILE A 175 -12.38 22.31 5.23
N PRO A 176 -12.60 22.36 3.90
CA PRO A 176 -12.99 21.17 3.14
C PRO A 176 -11.98 20.02 3.23
N ILE A 177 -10.67 20.31 3.18
CA ILE A 177 -9.62 19.29 3.33
C ILE A 177 -9.69 18.61 4.71
N VAL A 178 -9.88 19.38 5.79
CA VAL A 178 -10.06 18.83 7.14
C VAL A 178 -11.32 17.97 7.25
N MET A 179 -12.45 18.47 6.75
CA MET A 179 -13.71 17.72 6.78
C MET A 179 -13.63 16.42 5.99
N LEU A 180 -13.05 16.46 4.79
CA LEU A 180 -12.80 15.28 3.98
C LEU A 180 -11.79 14.37 4.67
N GLY A 181 -10.75 14.90 5.30
CA GLY A 181 -9.76 14.17 6.09
C GLY A 181 -10.41 13.36 7.21
N LEU A 182 -11.26 13.98 8.03
CA LEU A 182 -12.03 13.29 9.07
C LEU A 182 -13.01 12.24 8.51
N ARG A 183 -13.52 12.43 7.29
CA ARG A 183 -14.33 11.40 6.61
C ARG A 183 -13.48 10.27 6.03
N THR A 184 -12.25 10.54 5.59
CA THR A 184 -11.30 9.51 5.11
C THR A 184 -10.86 8.57 6.23
N THR A 185 -10.63 9.10 7.43
CA THR A 185 -10.28 8.28 8.61
C THR A 185 -11.42 7.34 9.01
N LYS A 186 -12.68 7.74 8.75
CA LYS A 186 -13.89 6.92 8.96
C LYS A 186 -14.18 5.95 7.80
N GLY A 187 -13.29 5.82 6.81
CA GLY A 187 -13.46 4.89 5.69
C GLY A 187 -14.29 5.42 4.51
N GLY A 188 -14.57 6.73 4.46
CA GLY A 188 -15.31 7.34 3.36
C GLY A 188 -14.55 7.28 2.03
N ARG A 189 -14.98 6.39 1.12
CA ARG A 189 -14.30 6.19 -0.19
C ARG A 189 -14.34 7.41 -1.10
N LEU A 190 -15.52 8.04 -1.21
CA LEU A 190 -15.69 9.28 -1.97
C LEU A 190 -14.85 10.41 -1.34
N ALA A 191 -14.84 10.48 -0.01
CA ALA A 191 -14.05 11.46 0.71
C ALA A 191 -12.56 11.34 0.40
N PHE A 192 -12.02 10.12 0.24
CA PHE A 192 -10.62 9.93 -0.12
C PHE A 192 -10.31 10.44 -1.53
N ALA A 193 -11.15 10.10 -2.51
CA ALA A 193 -10.96 10.56 -3.88
C ALA A 193 -11.06 12.09 -3.99
N MET A 194 -12.04 12.69 -3.31
CA MET A 194 -12.19 14.14 -3.25
C MET A 194 -11.01 14.81 -2.55
N ASN A 195 -10.53 14.24 -1.44
CA ASN A 195 -9.41 14.84 -0.71
C ASN A 195 -8.09 14.71 -1.46
N LEU A 196 -7.83 13.58 -2.12
CA LEU A 196 -6.68 13.42 -3.02
C LEU A 196 -6.69 14.49 -4.13
N ALA A 197 -7.85 14.71 -4.76
CA ALA A 197 -7.99 15.73 -5.79
C ALA A 197 -7.75 17.15 -5.24
N LEU A 198 -8.38 17.47 -4.09
CA LEU A 198 -8.30 18.79 -3.49
C LEU A 198 -6.90 19.12 -2.95
N THR A 199 -6.25 18.19 -2.26
CA THR A 199 -4.87 18.36 -1.78
C THR A 199 -3.87 18.47 -2.93
N THR A 200 -4.04 17.70 -4.01
CA THR A 200 -3.21 17.84 -5.22
C THR A 200 -3.43 19.20 -5.89
N LEU A 201 -4.69 19.65 -6.00
CA LEU A 201 -5.01 20.96 -6.54
C LEU A 201 -4.40 22.10 -5.69
N MET A 202 -4.48 21.99 -4.36
CA MET A 202 -3.87 22.95 -3.44
C MET A 202 -2.34 22.95 -3.55
N MET A 203 -1.68 21.79 -3.64
CA MET A 203 -0.24 21.72 -3.88
C MET A 203 0.16 22.45 -5.16
N VAL A 204 -0.58 22.25 -6.26
CA VAL A 204 -0.34 22.95 -7.53
C VAL A 204 -0.62 24.45 -7.38
N PHE A 205 -1.69 24.84 -6.70
CA PHE A 205 -2.04 26.24 -6.47
C PHE A 205 -0.98 26.98 -5.62
N VAL A 206 -0.49 26.36 -4.55
CA VAL A 206 0.58 26.91 -3.70
C VAL A 206 1.90 26.97 -4.47
N GLY A 207 2.22 25.93 -5.26
CA GLY A 207 3.34 25.89 -6.20
C GLY A 207 3.32 27.02 -7.23
N TYR A 208 2.16 27.22 -7.84
CA TYR A 208 1.95 28.29 -8.80
C TYR A 208 1.99 29.66 -8.13
N SER A 209 1.43 29.80 -6.93
CA SER A 209 1.41 31.08 -6.20
C SER A 209 2.80 31.50 -5.72
N SER A 210 3.69 30.56 -5.42
CA SER A 210 5.06 30.87 -5.00
C SER A 210 5.97 31.30 -6.15
N LEU A 211 5.78 30.75 -7.35
CA LEU A 211 6.58 31.03 -8.55
C LEU A 211 5.94 32.06 -9.48
N GLY A 212 4.62 32.24 -9.41
CA GLY A 212 3.83 33.06 -10.32
C GLY A 212 3.91 34.56 -10.02
N PRO A 213 3.92 35.42 -11.05
CA PRO A 213 4.13 36.86 -10.90
C PRO A 213 2.93 37.61 -10.29
N THR A 214 1.72 37.04 -10.23
CA THR A 214 0.50 37.88 -10.04
C THR A 214 -0.60 37.37 -9.10
N THR A 215 -0.55 36.20 -8.47
CA THR A 215 -1.83 35.62 -8.00
C THR A 215 -2.30 35.90 -6.58
N VAL A 216 -1.46 36.06 -5.55
CA VAL A 216 -1.92 36.51 -4.22
C VAL A 216 -0.70 37.07 -3.47
N PHE A 217 -0.88 38.13 -2.70
CA PHE A 217 0.14 38.75 -1.85
C PHE A 217 1.40 39.27 -2.57
N ALA A 218 1.36 39.51 -3.88
CA ALA A 218 2.51 40.02 -4.63
C ALA A 218 3.03 41.36 -4.07
N GLU A 219 2.13 42.19 -3.56
CA GLU A 219 2.43 43.49 -2.94
C GLU A 219 3.22 43.37 -1.62
N PHE A 220 3.22 42.19 -0.97
CA PHE A 220 3.89 41.96 0.32
C PHE A 220 5.32 41.45 0.18
N TYR A 221 5.75 41.07 -1.02
CA TYR A 221 7.08 40.50 -1.26
C TYR A 221 7.85 41.34 -2.27
N PRO A 222 8.89 42.09 -1.83
CA PRO A 222 9.64 42.98 -2.72
C PRO A 222 10.44 42.24 -3.79
N THR A 223 10.72 40.95 -3.59
CA THR A 223 11.43 40.10 -4.56
C THR A 223 10.77 38.73 -4.71
N PRO A 224 10.95 38.05 -5.87
CA PRO A 224 10.53 36.66 -6.04
C PRO A 224 11.14 35.70 -4.99
N HIS A 225 12.40 35.94 -4.58
CA HIS A 225 13.07 35.10 -3.60
C HIS A 225 12.45 35.21 -2.19
N SER A 226 12.06 36.42 -1.76
CA SER A 226 11.34 36.59 -0.49
C SER A 226 9.97 35.90 -0.49
N LYS A 227 9.32 35.86 -1.66
CA LYS A 227 8.05 35.15 -1.84
C LYS A 227 8.24 33.64 -1.70
N VAL A 228 9.21 33.07 -2.43
CA VAL A 228 9.52 31.63 -2.31
C VAL A 228 9.90 31.26 -0.88
N ALA A 229 10.75 32.06 -0.22
CA ALA A 229 11.14 31.83 1.17
C ALA A 229 9.94 31.78 2.12
N ALA A 230 8.99 32.70 1.99
CA ALA A 230 7.79 32.74 2.84
C ALA A 230 6.84 31.56 2.58
N TYR A 231 6.75 31.08 1.33
CA TYR A 231 5.88 29.96 0.96
C TYR A 231 6.53 28.59 1.11
N THR A 232 7.83 28.50 1.41
CA THR A 232 8.58 27.23 1.42
C THR A 232 7.95 26.21 2.38
N GLY A 233 7.51 26.63 3.56
CA GLY A 233 6.84 25.75 4.54
C GLY A 233 5.49 25.22 4.04
N LEU A 234 4.69 26.08 3.40
CA LEU A 234 3.40 25.69 2.83
C LEU A 234 3.56 24.76 1.62
N LEU A 235 4.56 25.02 0.77
CA LEU A 235 4.92 24.16 -0.37
C LEU A 235 5.34 22.77 0.10
N LEU A 236 6.26 22.70 1.06
CA LEU A 236 6.73 21.43 1.61
C LEU A 236 5.57 20.66 2.25
N GLY A 237 4.78 21.32 3.09
CA GLY A 237 3.64 20.70 3.76
C GLY A 237 2.59 20.15 2.79
N SER A 238 2.15 20.96 1.82
CA SER A 238 1.17 20.54 0.80
C SER A 238 1.71 19.45 -0.13
N THR A 239 3.00 19.45 -0.42
CA THR A 239 3.65 18.38 -1.20
C THR A 239 3.68 17.06 -0.43
N ILE A 240 4.04 17.10 0.86
CA ILE A 240 4.03 15.91 1.72
C ILE A 240 2.59 15.38 1.88
N GLU A 241 1.62 16.27 2.10
CA GLU A 241 0.20 15.90 2.19
C GLU A 241 -0.26 15.17 0.92
N ALA A 242 -0.07 15.78 -0.26
CA ALA A 242 -0.44 15.17 -1.52
C ALA A 242 0.29 13.83 -1.74
N ALA A 243 1.60 13.76 -1.46
CA ALA A 243 2.38 12.54 -1.58
C ALA A 243 1.83 11.40 -0.72
N LEU A 244 1.41 11.67 0.52
CA LEU A 244 0.82 10.66 1.41
C LEU A 244 -0.52 10.13 0.87
N TYR A 245 -1.36 10.99 0.27
CA TYR A 245 -2.57 10.52 -0.42
C TYR A 245 -2.24 9.66 -1.63
N TRP A 246 -1.25 10.05 -2.44
CA TRP A 246 -0.79 9.26 -3.60
C TRP A 246 -0.23 7.89 -3.18
N LEU A 247 0.54 7.83 -2.09
CA LEU A 247 1.05 6.58 -1.53
C LEU A 247 -0.07 5.68 -0.97
N ALA A 248 -1.20 6.24 -0.56
CA ALA A 248 -2.37 5.49 -0.08
C ALA A 248 -3.31 4.99 -1.20
N VAL A 249 -3.10 5.40 -2.46
CA VAL A 249 -3.93 4.96 -3.61
C VAL A 249 -3.98 3.44 -3.78
N PRO A 250 -2.88 2.67 -3.66
CA PRO A 250 -2.92 1.21 -3.76
C PRO A 250 -3.82 0.55 -2.72
N ALA A 251 -3.76 1.01 -1.46
CA ALA A 251 -4.64 0.56 -0.38
C ALA A 251 -6.12 0.90 -0.68
N TRP A 252 -6.39 2.12 -1.16
CA TRP A 252 -7.73 2.56 -1.55
C TRP A 252 -8.31 1.77 -2.73
N ARG A 253 -7.50 1.43 -3.73
CA ARG A 253 -7.94 0.58 -4.85
C ARG A 253 -8.26 -0.84 -4.40
N ARG A 254 -7.46 -1.40 -3.48
CA ARG A 254 -7.68 -2.75 -2.96
C ARG A 254 -8.97 -2.85 -2.15
N SER A 255 -9.31 -1.83 -1.37
CA SER A 255 -10.56 -1.83 -0.59
C SER A 255 -11.83 -1.80 -1.44
N ARG A 256 -11.74 -1.65 -2.77
CA ARG A 256 -12.86 -1.70 -3.73
C ARG A 256 -13.24 -3.12 -4.17
N ARG A 257 -12.31 -4.08 -4.06
CA ARG A 257 -12.53 -5.51 -4.32
C ARG A 257 -12.95 -6.21 -3.04
#